data_AF-A0A2W6D3R9-F1
#
_entry.id   AF-A0A2W6D3R9-F1
#
_cell.length_a   1.000
_cell.length_b   1.000
_cell.length_c   1.000
_cell.angle_alpha   90.00
_cell.angle_beta   90.00
_cell.angle_gamma   90.00
#
_symmetry.space_group_name_H-M   'P 1'
#
loop_
_entity.id
_entity.type
_entity.pdbx_description
1 polymer ?
#
loop_
_entity_poly.entity_id
_entity_poly.type
_entity_poly.pdbx_seq_one_letter_code
_entity_poly.pdbx_strand_id
1 'polypeptide(L)'
;MDPVADVRALLQQQIARAEAVGVKREQLVLDPGLDFAKSPGDSVEVLRRLGEVGELGRPLLLAVSNKYFVGVVTNRGPVDRVAGTLAAVDAGVKAGATLVRVHDVEEVAAFLRMRAALNGDTVDVEDRSPDERLKWLPLERS
;
A
#
# COMPACT_ATOMS: atom_id res chain seq x y z
N MET A 1 -4.08 -23.99 5.22
CA MET A 1 -3.11 -23.64 4.18
C MET A 1 -2.52 -22.30 4.59
N ASP A 2 -1.21 -22.07 4.46
CA ASP A 2 -0.60 -20.78 4.85
C ASP A 2 -0.60 -19.84 3.63
N PRO A 3 -1.43 -18.80 3.60
CA PRO A 3 -1.58 -17.93 2.43
C PRO A 3 -0.28 -17.18 2.08
N VAL A 4 0.61 -16.95 3.06
CA VAL A 4 1.90 -16.28 2.83
C VAL A 4 2.86 -17.23 2.12
N ALA A 5 2.94 -18.48 2.57
CA ALA A 5 3.77 -19.51 1.95
C ALA A 5 3.35 -19.76 0.49
N ASP A 6 2.04 -19.81 0.23
CA ASP A 6 1.50 -20.01 -1.12
C ASP A 6 1.86 -18.84 -2.05
N VAL A 7 1.74 -17.60 -1.57
CA VAL A 7 2.16 -16.40 -2.32
C VAL A 7 3.65 -16.44 -2.64
N ARG A 8 4.49 -16.77 -1.66
CA ARG A 8 5.94 -16.85 -1.87
C ARG A 8 6.30 -17.91 -2.91
N ALA A 9 5.71 -19.09 -2.81
CA ALA A 9 5.93 -20.18 -3.76
C ALA A 9 5.50 -19.78 -5.19
N LEU A 10 4.33 -19.15 -5.32
CA LEU A 10 3.84 -18.66 -6.62
C LEU A 10 4.79 -17.62 -7.22
N LEU A 11 5.20 -16.63 -6.42
CA LEU A 11 6.09 -15.55 -6.88
C LEU A 11 7.48 -16.09 -7.26
N GLN A 12 8.04 -17.03 -6.48
CA GLN A 12 9.29 -17.71 -6.82
C GLN A 12 9.18 -18.43 -8.18
N GLN A 13 8.06 -19.10 -8.44
CA GLN A 13 7.83 -19.74 -9.73
C GLN A 13 7.74 -18.72 -10.88
N GLN A 14 7.03 -17.59 -10.68
CA GLN A 14 6.93 -16.56 -11.72
C GLN A 14 8.25 -15.86 -11.99
N ILE A 15 9.04 -15.62 -10.94
CA ILE A 15 10.42 -15.14 -11.05
C ILE A 15 11.23 -16.05 -11.97
N ALA A 16 11.25 -17.37 -11.68
CA ALA A 16 12.06 -18.31 -12.44
C ALA A 16 11.62 -18.37 -13.92
N ARG A 17 10.32 -18.27 -14.18
CA ARG A 17 9.75 -18.21 -15.54
C ARG A 17 10.20 -16.96 -16.29
N ALA A 18 10.17 -15.79 -15.64
CA ALA A 18 10.61 -14.54 -16.25
C ALA A 18 12.12 -14.57 -16.57
N GLU A 19 12.93 -15.07 -15.65
CA GLU A 19 14.38 -15.22 -15.83
C GLU A 19 14.70 -16.21 -16.98
N ALA A 20 13.94 -17.30 -17.11
CA ALA A 20 14.12 -18.29 -18.17
C ALA A 20 13.88 -17.73 -19.60
N VAL A 21 13.13 -16.63 -19.74
CA VAL A 21 12.90 -15.94 -21.02
C VAL A 21 13.76 -14.68 -21.18
N GLY A 22 14.77 -14.50 -20.31
CA GLY A 22 15.76 -13.43 -20.42
C GLY A 22 15.41 -12.12 -19.72
N VAL A 23 14.32 -12.07 -18.93
CA VAL A 23 14.06 -10.90 -18.08
C VAL A 23 15.07 -10.88 -16.94
N LYS A 24 15.82 -9.78 -16.82
CA LYS A 24 16.80 -9.66 -15.72
C LYS A 24 16.07 -9.52 -14.40
N ARG A 25 16.62 -10.11 -13.35
CA ARG A 25 16.05 -10.06 -12.01
C ARG A 25 15.76 -8.63 -11.57
N GLU A 26 16.65 -7.68 -11.90
CA GLU A 26 16.57 -6.25 -11.59
C GLU A 26 15.35 -5.55 -12.19
N GLN A 27 14.75 -6.12 -13.23
CA GLN A 27 13.55 -5.59 -13.89
C GLN A 27 12.25 -6.05 -13.22
N LEU A 28 12.32 -6.95 -12.22
CA LEU A 28 11.14 -7.52 -11.58
C LEU A 28 10.68 -6.67 -10.39
N VAL A 29 9.36 -6.48 -10.34
CA VAL A 29 8.58 -5.98 -9.20
C VAL A 29 7.57 -7.06 -8.83
N LEU A 30 7.37 -7.32 -7.54
CA LEU A 30 6.46 -8.38 -7.08
C LEU A 30 5.18 -7.78 -6.51
N ASP A 31 4.04 -8.36 -6.87
CA ASP A 31 2.74 -8.05 -6.27
C ASP A 31 2.21 -9.31 -5.58
N PRO A 32 1.92 -9.29 -4.27
CA PRO A 32 1.39 -10.45 -3.53
C PRO A 32 -0.03 -10.85 -3.96
N GLY A 33 -0.71 -10.04 -4.78
CA GLY A 33 -2.00 -10.36 -5.35
C GLY A 33 -3.09 -10.55 -4.29
N LEU A 34 -3.22 -9.60 -3.37
CA LEU A 34 -4.29 -9.62 -2.35
C LEU A 34 -5.67 -9.70 -3.03
N ASP A 35 -6.60 -10.47 -2.48
CA ASP A 35 -7.91 -10.81 -3.05
C ASP A 35 -7.88 -11.59 -4.38
N PHE A 36 -6.70 -12.00 -4.86
CA PHE A 36 -6.59 -12.89 -6.03
C PHE A 36 -6.53 -14.34 -5.56
N ALA A 37 -7.61 -15.09 -5.82
CA ALA A 37 -7.82 -16.47 -5.36
C ALA A 37 -7.65 -16.64 -3.84
N LYS A 38 -7.95 -15.60 -3.06
CA LYS A 38 -7.78 -15.53 -1.59
C LYS A 38 -9.06 -15.06 -0.93
N SER A 39 -9.33 -15.57 0.27
CA SER A 39 -10.37 -15.00 1.12
C SER A 39 -9.93 -13.63 1.68
N PRO A 40 -10.87 -12.78 2.16
CA PRO A 40 -10.52 -11.57 2.89
C PRO A 40 -9.55 -11.80 4.04
N GLY A 41 -9.72 -12.91 4.79
CA GLY A 41 -8.83 -13.27 5.89
C GLY A 41 -7.41 -13.57 5.41
N ASP A 42 -7.27 -14.30 4.31
CA ASP A 42 -5.97 -14.58 3.70
C ASP A 42 -5.29 -13.30 3.23
N SER A 43 -6.04 -12.36 2.63
CA SER A 43 -5.50 -11.06 2.21
C SER A 43 -4.98 -10.24 3.39
N VAL A 44 -5.71 -10.24 4.51
CA VAL A 44 -5.26 -9.57 5.74
C VAL A 44 -3.99 -10.24 6.28
N GLU A 45 -3.93 -11.57 6.30
CA GLU A 45 -2.77 -12.30 6.79
C GLU A 45 -1.51 -12.06 5.94
N VAL A 46 -1.66 -12.06 4.61
CA VAL A 46 -0.56 -11.73 3.68
C VAL A 46 -0.10 -10.28 3.87
N LEU A 47 -1.01 -9.32 4.06
CA LEU A 47 -0.64 -7.94 4.33
C LEU A 47 0.09 -7.79 5.69
N ARG A 48 -0.37 -8.50 6.72
CA ARG A 48 0.23 -8.49 8.06
C ARG A 48 1.65 -9.06 8.07
N ARG A 49 1.91 -10.06 7.23
CA ARG A 49 3.21 -10.74 7.07
C ARG A 49 3.92 -10.38 5.77
N LEU A 50 3.63 -9.20 5.21
CA LEU A 50 4.17 -8.78 3.91
C LEU A 50 5.71 -8.78 3.87
N GLY A 51 6.37 -8.54 5.02
CA GLY A 51 7.83 -8.61 5.14
C GLY A 51 8.43 -9.96 4.71
N GLU A 52 7.73 -11.08 4.94
CA GLU A 52 8.18 -12.41 4.50
C GLU A 52 8.15 -12.57 2.98
N VAL A 53 7.25 -11.84 2.29
CA VAL A 53 7.24 -11.75 0.83
C VAL A 53 8.41 -10.87 0.36
N GLY A 54 8.75 -9.83 1.11
CA GLY A 54 9.89 -8.95 0.85
C GLY A 54 11.24 -9.67 0.86
N GLU A 55 11.37 -10.76 1.61
CA GLU A 55 12.58 -11.63 1.63
C GLU A 55 12.93 -12.21 0.24
N LEU A 56 12.02 -12.17 -0.73
CA LEU A 56 12.31 -12.53 -2.12
C LEU A 56 13.26 -11.53 -2.82
N GLY A 57 13.60 -10.42 -2.16
CA GLY A 57 14.69 -9.53 -2.55
C GLY A 57 14.39 -8.64 -3.76
N ARG A 58 13.11 -8.32 -3.97
CA ARG A 58 12.63 -7.47 -5.08
C ARG A 58 11.68 -6.39 -4.56
N PRO A 59 11.59 -5.22 -5.23
CA PRO A 59 10.59 -4.20 -4.89
C PRO A 59 9.17 -4.80 -4.88
N LEU A 60 8.39 -4.45 -3.86
CA LEU A 60 6.99 -4.86 -3.74
C LEU A 60 6.05 -3.74 -4.20
N LEU A 61 5.11 -4.11 -5.07
CA LEU A 61 3.95 -3.31 -5.42
C LEU A 61 2.74 -3.75 -4.59
N LEU A 62 2.08 -2.80 -3.95
CA LEU A 62 0.90 -3.01 -3.13
C LEU A 62 -0.34 -2.41 -3.80
N ALA A 63 -1.19 -3.27 -4.35
CA ALA A 63 -2.52 -2.90 -4.81
C ALA A 63 -3.57 -3.24 -3.74
N VAL A 64 -3.96 -2.28 -2.91
CA VAL A 64 -4.95 -2.47 -1.81
C VAL A 64 -6.19 -1.59 -1.92
N SER A 65 -6.15 -0.55 -2.74
CA SER A 65 -7.25 0.44 -2.84
C SER A 65 -8.56 -0.19 -3.29
N ASN A 66 -9.61 0.10 -2.52
CA ASN A 66 -11.00 -0.31 -2.74
C ASN A 66 -11.24 -1.83 -2.83
N LYS A 67 -10.25 -2.64 -2.44
CA LYS A 67 -10.31 -4.11 -2.47
C LYS A 67 -11.38 -4.68 -1.54
N TYR A 68 -11.81 -5.89 -1.83
CA TYR A 68 -12.91 -6.55 -1.15
C TYR A 68 -12.59 -6.80 0.33
N PHE A 69 -11.37 -7.23 0.67
CA PHE A 69 -10.98 -7.43 2.07
C PHE A 69 -11.10 -6.15 2.91
N VAL A 70 -10.77 -4.98 2.33
CA VAL A 70 -10.93 -3.69 3.01
C VAL A 70 -12.41 -3.44 3.31
N GLY A 71 -13.30 -3.74 2.36
CA GLY A 71 -14.74 -3.63 2.55
C GLY A 71 -15.29 -4.53 3.63
N VAL A 72 -14.81 -5.78 3.68
CA VAL A 72 -15.19 -6.77 4.69
C VAL A 72 -14.76 -6.32 6.08
N VAL A 73 -13.51 -5.87 6.23
CA VAL A 73 -12.95 -5.43 7.52
C VAL A 73 -13.61 -4.14 8.03
N THR A 74 -13.87 -3.19 7.13
CA THR A 74 -14.39 -1.85 7.51
C THR A 74 -15.92 -1.74 7.44
N ASN A 75 -16.61 -2.75 6.93
CA ASN A 75 -18.04 -2.74 6.61
C ASN A 75 -18.43 -1.55 5.71
N ARG A 76 -17.69 -1.37 4.59
CA ARG A 76 -17.88 -0.25 3.65
C ARG A 76 -18.02 -0.71 2.20
N GLY A 77 -18.84 0.01 1.44
CA GLY A 77 -18.95 -0.13 -0.01
C GLY A 77 -17.67 0.28 -0.74
N PRO A 78 -17.44 -0.13 -2.00
CA PRO A 78 -16.19 0.12 -2.73
C PRO A 78 -15.74 1.58 -2.81
N VAL A 79 -16.69 2.53 -2.87
CA VAL A 79 -16.40 3.97 -2.95
C VAL A 79 -16.08 4.62 -1.60
N ASP A 80 -16.40 3.95 -0.49
CA ASP A 80 -16.28 4.51 0.87
C ASP A 80 -15.11 3.86 1.65
N ARG A 81 -14.11 3.34 0.94
CA ARG A 81 -13.00 2.56 1.52
C ARG A 81 -11.70 3.34 1.69
N VAL A 82 -11.70 4.65 1.46
CA VAL A 82 -10.46 5.45 1.53
C VAL A 82 -9.75 5.29 2.88
N ALA A 83 -10.46 5.43 4.01
CA ALA A 83 -9.85 5.30 5.33
C ALA A 83 -9.23 3.90 5.57
N GLY A 84 -9.93 2.83 5.18
CA GLY A 84 -9.39 1.47 5.25
C GLY A 84 -8.21 1.24 4.30
N THR A 85 -8.25 1.86 3.12
CA THR A 85 -7.16 1.84 2.14
C THR A 85 -5.91 2.51 2.70
N LEU A 86 -6.04 3.68 3.34
CA LEU A 86 -4.91 4.38 3.96
C LEU A 86 -4.24 3.53 5.05
N ALA A 87 -5.04 2.85 5.88
CA ALA A 87 -4.52 1.93 6.90
C ALA A 87 -3.77 0.74 6.28
N ALA A 88 -4.32 0.15 5.22
CA ALA A 88 -3.67 -0.95 4.50
C ALA A 88 -2.37 -0.50 3.80
N VAL A 89 -2.36 0.71 3.23
CA VAL A 89 -1.17 1.33 2.64
C VAL A 89 -0.10 1.52 3.71
N ASP A 90 -0.44 2.08 4.87
CA ASP A 90 0.53 2.27 5.97
C ASP A 90 1.18 0.95 6.40
N ALA A 91 0.37 -0.09 6.61
CA ALA A 91 0.85 -1.41 6.98
C ALA A 91 1.83 -1.97 5.93
N GLY A 92 1.48 -1.86 4.65
CA GLY A 92 2.34 -2.36 3.58
C GLY A 92 3.63 -1.57 3.43
N VAL A 93 3.60 -0.23 3.51
CA VAL A 93 4.82 0.58 3.43
C VAL A 93 5.70 0.38 4.66
N LYS A 94 5.14 0.20 5.87
CA LYS A 94 5.90 -0.20 7.07
C LYS A 94 6.59 -1.56 6.90
N ALA A 95 5.97 -2.47 6.15
CA ALA A 95 6.52 -3.77 5.83
C ALA A 95 7.47 -3.78 4.61
N GLY A 96 7.81 -2.62 4.05
CA GLY A 96 8.79 -2.49 2.96
C GLY A 96 8.21 -2.43 1.54
N ALA A 97 6.89 -2.23 1.37
CA ALA A 97 6.32 -1.93 0.07
C ALA A 97 6.89 -0.62 -0.49
N THR A 98 7.30 -0.64 -1.76
CA THR A 98 7.97 0.48 -2.42
C THR A 98 7.08 1.16 -3.46
N LEU A 99 6.08 0.45 -3.98
CA LEU A 99 5.07 1.00 -4.87
C LEU A 99 3.69 0.75 -4.29
N VAL A 100 2.78 1.71 -4.45
CA VAL A 100 1.36 1.55 -4.15
C VAL A 100 0.53 1.86 -5.38
N ARG A 101 -0.48 1.03 -5.65
CA ARG A 101 -1.47 1.27 -6.72
C ARG A 101 -2.81 1.62 -6.08
N VAL A 102 -3.31 2.83 -6.36
CA VAL A 102 -4.49 3.40 -5.72
C VAL A 102 -5.42 4.10 -6.70
N HIS A 103 -6.70 4.23 -6.34
CA HIS A 103 -7.68 5.03 -7.08
C HIS A 103 -7.71 6.48 -6.57
N ASP A 104 -7.72 6.66 -5.25
CA ASP A 104 -7.78 7.96 -4.55
C ASP A 104 -6.36 8.53 -4.39
N VAL A 105 -5.80 9.06 -5.49
CA VAL A 105 -4.39 9.46 -5.58
C VAL A 105 -4.07 10.63 -4.66
N GLU A 106 -4.93 11.66 -4.61
CA GLU A 106 -4.69 12.88 -3.82
C GLU A 106 -4.63 12.56 -2.32
N GLU A 107 -5.59 11.76 -1.84
CA GLU A 107 -5.71 11.35 -0.45
C GLU A 107 -4.54 10.48 -0.01
N VAL A 108 -4.15 9.50 -0.84
CA VAL A 108 -3.02 8.61 -0.54
C VAL A 108 -1.69 9.37 -0.62
N ALA A 109 -1.53 10.29 -1.57
CA ALA A 109 -0.33 11.13 -1.66
C ALA A 109 -0.20 12.05 -0.44
N ALA A 110 -1.29 12.70 -0.03
CA ALA A 110 -1.32 13.52 1.19
C ALA A 110 -1.00 12.69 2.43
N PHE A 111 -1.60 11.50 2.55
CA PHE A 111 -1.33 10.56 3.63
C PHE A 111 0.16 10.15 3.68
N LEU A 112 0.75 9.74 2.55
CA LEU A 112 2.14 9.33 2.47
C LEU A 112 3.09 10.49 2.76
N ARG A 113 2.78 11.72 2.31
CA ARG A 113 3.55 12.92 2.61
C ARG A 113 3.55 13.23 4.10
N MET A 114 2.38 13.18 4.74
CA MET A 114 2.27 13.41 6.18
C MET A 114 2.99 12.32 6.96
N ARG A 115 2.83 11.05 6.57
CA ARG A 115 3.54 9.91 7.15
C ARG A 115 5.06 10.07 7.04
N ALA A 116 5.58 10.50 5.90
CA ALA A 116 7.00 10.75 5.68
C ALA A 116 7.53 11.84 6.64
N ALA A 117 6.80 12.96 6.78
CA ALA A 117 7.14 14.01 7.75
C ALA A 117 7.17 13.48 9.19
N LEU A 118 6.19 12.65 9.59
CA LEU A 118 6.15 12.02 10.92
C LEU A 118 7.29 11.02 11.17
N ASN A 119 7.81 10.39 10.12
CA ASN A 119 8.93 9.47 10.20
C ASN A 119 10.30 10.16 10.16
N GLY A 120 10.34 11.49 9.99
CA GLY A 120 11.59 12.26 9.90
C GLY A 120 12.25 12.21 8.52
N ASP A 121 11.51 11.81 7.48
CA ASP A 121 11.98 11.92 6.11
C ASP A 121 12.06 13.40 5.67
N THR A 122 12.85 13.70 4.65
CA THR A 122 13.06 15.08 4.16
C THR A 122 11.80 15.62 3.47
N VAL A 123 10.87 16.13 4.27
CA VAL A 123 9.69 16.87 3.84
C VAL A 123 9.81 18.30 4.38
N ASP A 124 9.61 19.30 3.52
CA ASP A 124 9.52 20.67 3.98
C ASP A 124 8.23 20.85 4.80
N VAL A 125 8.40 21.12 6.08
CA VAL A 125 7.33 21.30 7.08
C VAL A 125 7.20 22.76 7.53
N GLU A 126 8.04 23.67 7.01
CA GLU A 126 7.92 25.08 7.32
C GLU A 126 6.77 25.69 6.49
N ASP A 127 5.87 26.42 7.16
CA ASP A 127 4.82 27.18 6.48
C ASP A 127 5.45 28.38 5.75
N ARG A 128 5.81 28.15 4.50
CA ARG A 128 6.29 29.16 3.55
C ARG A 128 5.21 29.53 2.53
N SER A 129 3.99 29.02 2.71
CA SER A 129 2.91 29.20 1.77
C SER A 129 2.18 30.52 2.04
N PRO A 130 1.91 31.36 1.02
CA PRO A 130 1.00 32.48 1.17
C PRO A 130 -0.48 32.05 1.23
N ASP A 131 -0.79 30.75 1.14
CA ASP A 131 -2.16 30.22 1.12
C ASP A 131 -2.79 30.22 2.52
N GLU A 132 -3.59 31.24 2.80
CA GLU A 132 -4.30 31.39 4.07
C GLU A 132 -5.31 30.27 4.36
N ARG A 133 -5.75 29.49 3.34
CA ARG A 133 -6.68 28.36 3.54
C ARG A 133 -6.08 27.24 4.40
N LEU A 134 -4.76 27.18 4.52
CA LEU A 134 -4.06 26.21 5.39
C LEU A 134 -4.24 26.53 6.88
N LYS A 135 -4.56 27.79 7.20
CA LYS A 135 -4.81 28.24 8.57
C LYS A 135 -6.30 28.14 8.83
N TRP A 136 -6.66 27.54 9.97
CA TRP A 136 -8.01 27.63 10.46
C TRP A 136 -8.25 29.06 10.96
N LEU A 137 -8.68 29.95 10.07
CA LEU A 137 -9.13 31.29 10.43
C LEU A 137 -10.60 31.17 10.89
N PRO A 138 -10.93 31.52 12.14
CA PRO A 138 -12.31 31.47 12.58
C PRO A 138 -13.14 32.36 11.66
N LEU A 139 -14.16 31.77 11.02
CA LEU A 139 -15.19 32.54 10.33
C LEU A 139 -15.81 33.47 11.39
N GLU A 140 -15.72 34.78 11.16
CA GLU A 140 -16.34 35.78 12.03
C GLU A 140 -17.83 35.41 12.18
N ARG A 141 -18.21 35.03 13.40
CA ARG A 141 -19.60 34.67 13.72
C ARG A 141 -20.44 35.93 13.52
N SER A 142 -21.20 35.97 12.43
CA SER A 142 -22.30 36.91 12.22
C SER A 142 -23.56 36.38 12.90
#